data_AF-A0A814IAK9-F1
#
_entry.id   AF-A0A814IAK9-F1
#
_cell.length_a   1.000
_cell.length_b   1.000
_cell.length_c   1.000
_cell.angle_alpha   90.00
_cell.angle_beta   90.00
_cell.angle_gamma   90.00
#
_symmetry.space_group_name_H-M   'P 1'
#
loop_
_entity.id
_entity.type
_entity.pdbx_description
1 polymer ?
#
loop_
_entity_poly.entity_id
_entity_poly.type
_entity_poly.pdbx_seq_one_letter_code
_entity_poly.pdbx_strand_id
1 'polypeptide(L)'
;MNTIKVHAHPSQLQRSTIIPFRYRTLLYLNIFLLAIDLCINTFGEYLAPNKYEQLIIFIVQDVCIVLSITLLIVMILTTYVAQAGLLCLLLRMFGFSMIVACIYFLLCAAIQILILLSRFPSDTFNMNTFSKTEILILYIIQRTFSAFYYYAMKRAAYRLSDPHFYQSSKWLQNIWEKRRMAVTNVAMHASQSGMTTSRCICCAIQ
;
A
#
# COMPACT_ATOMS: atom_id res chain seq x y z
N MET A 1 17.78 -30.17 -39.39
CA MET A 1 17.55 -30.15 -37.94
C MET A 1 18.45 -29.05 -37.35
N ASN A 2 17.99 -27.80 -37.45
CA ASN A 2 18.79 -26.64 -37.07
C ASN A 2 18.53 -26.29 -35.61
N THR A 3 19.51 -26.52 -34.77
CA THR A 3 19.52 -26.12 -33.37
C THR A 3 19.75 -24.61 -33.29
N ILE A 4 18.68 -23.88 -33.01
CA ILE A 4 18.75 -22.46 -32.66
C ILE A 4 19.45 -22.37 -31.31
N LYS A 5 20.77 -22.14 -31.33
CA LYS A 5 21.51 -21.68 -30.15
C LYS A 5 21.09 -20.24 -29.87
N VAL A 6 20.13 -20.09 -28.96
CA VAL A 6 19.82 -18.80 -28.34
C VAL A 6 21.06 -18.38 -27.54
N HIS A 7 21.88 -17.52 -28.15
CA HIS A 7 22.97 -16.83 -27.46
C HIS A 7 22.35 -15.94 -26.38
N ALA A 8 22.35 -16.42 -25.13
CA ALA A 8 22.07 -15.60 -23.97
C ALA A 8 23.18 -14.53 -23.85
N HIS A 9 22.81 -13.28 -24.08
CA HIS A 9 23.70 -12.13 -24.00
C HIS A 9 24.21 -11.96 -22.55
N PRO A 10 25.54 -11.86 -22.31
CA PRO A 10 26.12 -11.80 -20.96
C PRO A 10 25.81 -10.51 -20.17
N SER A 11 25.06 -9.57 -20.76
CA SER A 11 24.64 -8.32 -20.09
C SER A 11 23.46 -8.50 -19.11
N GLN A 12 22.86 -9.69 -19.05
CA GLN A 12 21.71 -9.97 -18.17
C GLN A 12 22.11 -10.49 -16.78
N LEU A 13 23.35 -10.97 -16.59
CA LEU A 13 23.78 -11.56 -15.30
C LEU A 13 24.34 -10.54 -14.29
N GLN A 14 24.82 -9.38 -14.75
CA GLN A 14 25.54 -8.43 -13.88
C GLN A 14 24.65 -7.32 -13.29
N ARG A 15 23.34 -7.32 -13.58
CA ARG A 15 22.35 -6.40 -13.00
C ARG A 15 21.57 -7.04 -11.85
N SER A 16 22.21 -7.94 -11.10
CA SER A 16 21.55 -8.90 -10.19
C SER A 16 21.74 -8.62 -8.69
N THR A 17 22.32 -7.50 -8.27
CA THR A 17 22.59 -7.24 -6.82
C THR A 17 22.43 -5.79 -6.38
N ILE A 18 21.69 -4.97 -7.11
CA ILE A 18 21.43 -3.59 -6.69
C ILE A 18 19.94 -3.44 -6.37
N ILE A 19 19.55 -3.77 -5.14
CA ILE A 19 18.44 -3.03 -4.53
C ILE A 19 18.94 -1.58 -4.50
N PRO A 20 18.40 -0.67 -5.33
CA PRO A 20 18.91 0.69 -5.38
C PRO A 20 18.85 1.25 -3.95
N PHE A 21 19.93 1.90 -3.50
CA PHE A 21 20.03 2.51 -2.16
C PHE A 21 18.73 3.26 -1.78
N ARG A 22 18.14 3.95 -2.77
CA ARG A 22 16.84 4.63 -2.73
C ARG A 22 15.73 3.81 -2.09
N TYR A 23 15.64 2.52 -2.39
CA TYR A 23 14.56 1.66 -1.91
C TYR A 23 14.68 1.33 -0.42
N ARG A 24 15.90 1.02 0.04
CA ARG A 24 16.18 0.84 1.48
C ARG A 24 15.86 2.13 2.23
N THR A 25 16.21 3.29 1.68
CA THR A 25 15.86 4.59 2.26
C THR A 25 14.36 4.78 2.39
N LEU A 26 13.57 4.48 1.35
CA LEU A 26 12.10 4.58 1.40
C LEU A 26 11.49 3.65 2.47
N LEU A 27 12.03 2.43 2.61
CA LEU A 27 11.59 1.49 3.63
C LEU A 27 11.92 1.99 5.04
N TYR A 28 13.14 2.43 5.30
CA TYR A 28 13.52 2.98 6.61
C TYR A 28 12.70 4.23 6.94
N LEU A 29 12.45 5.10 5.96
CA LEU A 29 11.58 6.26 6.13
C LEU A 29 10.15 5.86 6.48
N ASN A 30 9.61 4.84 5.81
CA ASN A 30 8.27 4.33 6.11
C ASN A 30 8.17 3.78 7.54
N ILE A 31 9.16 2.99 7.98
CA ILE A 31 9.23 2.48 9.36
C ILE A 31 9.37 3.62 10.37
N PHE A 32 10.18 4.64 10.06
CA PHE A 32 10.39 5.80 10.91
C PHE A 32 9.09 6.62 11.08
N LEU A 33 8.35 6.88 10.00
CA LEU A 33 7.03 7.53 10.09
C LEU A 33 6.04 6.72 10.92
N LEU A 34 6.06 5.39 10.78
CA LEU A 34 5.22 4.50 11.57
C LEU A 34 5.57 4.55 13.07
N ALA A 35 6.85 4.72 13.40
CA ALA A 35 7.31 4.89 14.78
C ALA A 35 6.86 6.24 15.35
N ILE A 36 6.93 7.32 14.57
CA ILE A 36 6.43 8.64 14.99
C ILE A 36 4.91 8.57 15.26
N ASP A 37 4.14 7.99 14.35
CA ASP A 37 2.69 7.81 14.53
C ASP A 37 2.39 7.00 15.79
N LEU A 38 3.11 5.89 16.03
CA LEU A 38 2.96 5.10 17.26
C LEU A 38 3.29 5.90 18.52
N CYS A 39 4.35 6.71 18.51
CA CYS A 39 4.71 7.57 19.63
C CYS A 39 3.63 8.63 19.89
N ILE A 40 3.12 9.29 18.84
CA ILE A 40 2.06 10.29 18.96
C ILE A 40 0.77 9.64 19.45
N ASN A 41 0.39 8.49 18.89
CA ASN A 41 -0.76 7.75 19.35
C ASN A 41 -0.58 7.49 20.85
N THR A 42 0.49 6.84 21.30
CA THR A 42 0.65 6.48 22.74
C THR A 42 0.80 7.67 23.69
N PHE A 43 1.59 8.69 23.33
CA PHE A 43 1.97 9.77 24.25
C PHE A 43 1.34 11.13 23.93
N GLY A 44 0.60 11.27 22.84
CA GLY A 44 0.12 12.56 22.34
C GLY A 44 -0.73 13.34 23.34
N GLU A 45 -1.54 12.66 24.14
CA GLU A 45 -2.33 13.29 25.21
C GLU A 45 -1.47 13.81 26.37
N TYR A 46 -0.37 13.13 26.66
CA TYR A 46 0.58 13.55 27.69
C TYR A 46 1.47 14.70 27.22
N LEU A 47 1.90 14.66 25.96
CA LEU A 47 2.75 15.66 25.32
C LEU A 47 2.04 17.00 25.08
N ALA A 48 0.71 17.00 24.93
CA ALA A 48 -0.08 18.18 24.64
C ALA A 48 -1.25 18.38 25.61
N PRO A 49 -0.97 18.87 26.84
CA PRO A 49 -2.02 19.21 27.79
C PRO A 49 -2.89 20.37 27.29
N ASN A 50 -2.38 21.25 26.44
CA ASN A 50 -3.14 22.39 25.90
C ASN A 50 -3.93 22.04 24.62
N LYS A 51 -5.09 22.67 24.42
CA LYS A 51 -5.96 22.41 23.26
C LYS A 51 -5.30 22.71 21.90
N TYR A 52 -4.43 23.73 21.85
CA TYR A 52 -3.72 24.12 20.62
C TYR A 52 -2.54 23.19 20.31
N GLU A 53 -1.80 22.76 21.33
CA GLU A 53 -0.72 21.77 21.18
C GLU A 53 -1.30 20.44 20.69
N GLN A 54 -2.46 20.02 21.20
CA GLN A 54 -3.09 18.76 20.82
C GLN A 54 -3.51 18.78 19.34
N LEU A 55 -4.02 19.92 18.88
CA LEU A 55 -4.35 20.12 17.47
C LEU A 55 -3.11 19.98 16.57
N ILE A 56 -1.98 20.56 16.96
CA ILE A 56 -0.73 20.45 16.18
C ILE A 56 -0.26 18.99 16.13
N ILE A 57 -0.29 18.28 17.26
CA ILE A 57 0.09 16.86 17.31
C ILE A 57 -0.80 16.01 16.41
N PHE A 58 -2.11 16.24 16.38
CA PHE A 58 -3.04 15.55 15.49
C PHE A 58 -2.74 15.80 14.01
N ILE A 59 -2.46 17.05 13.61
CA ILE A 59 -2.05 17.37 12.24
C ILE A 59 -0.76 16.64 11.85
N VAL A 60 0.24 16.62 12.75
CA VAL A 60 1.50 15.91 12.51
C VAL A 60 1.25 14.40 12.34
N GLN A 61 0.36 13.82 13.15
CA GLN A 61 -0.02 12.42 13.05
C GLN A 61 -0.64 12.08 11.70
N ASP A 62 -1.61 12.87 11.25
CA ASP A 62 -2.30 12.66 9.97
C ASP A 62 -1.33 12.73 8.79
N VAL A 63 -0.41 13.69 8.81
CA VAL A 63 0.66 13.81 7.80
C VAL A 63 1.54 12.56 7.81
N CYS A 64 1.91 12.03 8.98
CA CYS A 64 2.70 10.81 9.09
C CYS A 64 1.98 9.59 8.50
N ILE A 65 0.68 9.43 8.79
CA ILE A 65 -0.15 8.33 8.25
C ILE A 65 -0.25 8.44 6.72
N VAL A 66 -0.59 9.62 6.20
CA VAL A 66 -0.73 9.87 4.75
C VAL A 66 0.60 9.67 4.02
N LEU A 67 1.70 10.17 4.57
CA LEU A 67 3.05 9.93 4.00
C LEU A 67 3.41 8.46 4.03
N SER A 68 3.08 7.73 5.11
CA SER A 68 3.34 6.30 5.21
C SER A 68 2.57 5.50 4.13
N ILE A 69 1.29 5.83 3.91
CA ILE A 69 0.48 5.22 2.84
C ILE A 69 1.06 5.57 1.46
N THR A 70 1.43 6.84 1.25
CA THR A 70 1.98 7.30 -0.03
C THR A 70 3.30 6.62 -0.35
N LEU A 71 4.21 6.50 0.62
CA LEU A 71 5.46 5.76 0.45
C LEU A 71 5.21 4.30 0.11
N LEU A 72 4.22 3.66 0.73
CA LEU A 72 3.85 2.29 0.41
C LEU A 72 3.37 2.16 -1.04
N ILE A 73 2.51 3.07 -1.50
CA ILE A 73 2.07 3.12 -2.90
C ILE A 73 3.27 3.33 -3.84
N VAL A 74 4.16 4.28 -3.54
CA VAL A 74 5.36 4.52 -4.36
C VAL A 74 6.26 3.29 -4.41
N MET A 75 6.48 2.62 -3.28
CA MET A 75 7.27 1.37 -3.23
C MET A 75 6.65 0.26 -4.08
N ILE A 76 5.32 0.16 -4.10
CA ILE A 76 4.55 -0.77 -4.93
C ILE A 76 4.67 -0.41 -6.42
N LEU A 77 4.47 0.86 -6.79
CA LEU A 77 4.49 1.32 -8.18
C LEU A 77 5.89 1.29 -8.82
N THR A 78 6.93 1.44 -8.00
CA THR A 78 8.32 1.37 -8.45
C THR A 78 8.82 -0.06 -8.67
N THR A 79 8.03 -1.09 -8.32
CA THR A 79 8.38 -2.49 -8.59
C THR A 79 8.29 -2.84 -10.07
N TYR A 80 9.15 -3.75 -10.54
CA TYR A 80 9.09 -4.26 -11.92
C TYR A 80 7.75 -4.93 -12.25
N VAL A 81 7.08 -5.53 -11.26
CA VAL A 81 5.76 -6.16 -11.42
C VAL A 81 4.70 -5.12 -11.79
N ALA A 82 4.76 -3.91 -11.21
CA ALA A 82 3.87 -2.81 -11.57
C ALA A 82 4.19 -2.24 -12.97
N GLN A 83 5.47 -2.05 -13.29
CA GLN A 83 5.91 -1.55 -14.61
C GLN A 83 5.52 -2.48 -15.76
N ALA A 84 5.41 -3.78 -15.47
CA ALA A 84 5.03 -4.77 -16.44
C ALA A 84 3.50 -5.01 -16.50
N GLY A 85 2.68 -4.10 -15.96
CA GLY A 85 1.22 -4.13 -16.11
C GLY A 85 0.50 -5.16 -15.22
N LEU A 86 1.18 -5.77 -14.24
CA LEU A 86 0.58 -6.70 -13.27
C LEU A 86 0.05 -5.99 -12.01
N LEU A 87 -0.46 -4.76 -12.17
CA LEU A 87 -0.97 -3.97 -11.04
C LEU A 87 -2.10 -4.69 -10.30
N CYS A 88 -3.00 -5.39 -11.00
CA CYS A 88 -4.08 -6.16 -10.37
C CYS A 88 -3.57 -7.27 -9.45
N LEU A 89 -2.45 -7.91 -9.78
CA LEU A 89 -1.84 -8.94 -8.91
C LEU A 89 -1.27 -8.29 -7.64
N LEU A 90 -0.63 -7.14 -7.79
CA LEU A 90 -0.03 -6.40 -6.69
C LEU A 90 -1.11 -5.84 -5.74
N LEU A 91 -2.20 -5.30 -6.29
CA LEU A 91 -3.38 -4.87 -5.53
C LEU A 91 -4.03 -6.05 -4.80
N ARG A 92 -4.07 -7.25 -5.39
CA ARG A 92 -4.57 -8.45 -4.69
C ARG A 92 -3.66 -8.88 -3.54
N MET A 93 -2.35 -8.65 -3.63
CA MET A 93 -1.39 -9.04 -2.59
C MET A 93 -1.29 -8.02 -1.45
N PHE A 94 -1.34 -6.72 -1.76
CA PHE A 94 -1.16 -5.62 -0.79
C PHE A 94 -2.45 -4.87 -0.46
N GLY A 95 -3.55 -5.15 -1.15
CA GLY A 95 -4.83 -4.48 -0.96
C GLY A 95 -5.37 -4.58 0.45
N PHE A 96 -5.14 -5.71 1.14
CA PHE A 96 -5.50 -5.84 2.55
C PHE A 96 -4.82 -4.77 3.42
N SER A 97 -3.50 -4.58 3.27
CA SER A 97 -2.77 -3.55 4.04
C SER A 97 -3.23 -2.13 3.70
N MET A 98 -3.56 -1.87 2.43
CA MET A 98 -4.11 -0.58 2.00
C MET A 98 -5.48 -0.30 2.60
N ILE A 99 -6.38 -1.29 2.59
CA ILE A 99 -7.72 -1.16 3.18
C ILE A 99 -7.61 -0.90 4.67
N VAL A 100 -6.77 -1.66 5.38
CA VAL A 100 -6.53 -1.45 6.81
C VAL A 100 -5.98 -0.04 7.08
N ALA A 101 -5.06 0.46 6.25
CA ALA A 101 -4.52 1.81 6.40
C ALA A 101 -5.58 2.90 6.16
N CYS A 102 -6.43 2.75 5.14
CA CYS A 102 -7.51 3.69 4.88
C CYS A 102 -8.54 3.71 6.03
N ILE A 103 -8.94 2.53 6.52
CA ILE A 103 -9.87 2.43 7.65
C ILE A 103 -9.26 3.09 8.89
N TYR A 104 -7.99 2.82 9.18
CA TYR A 104 -7.30 3.43 10.32
C TYR A 104 -7.23 4.95 10.21
N PHE A 105 -6.86 5.50 9.04
CA PHE A 105 -6.83 6.94 8.81
C PHE A 105 -8.21 7.59 9.05
N LEU A 106 -9.28 6.98 8.52
CA LEU A 106 -10.65 7.49 8.71
C LEU A 106 -11.09 7.44 10.19
N LEU A 107 -10.78 6.36 10.90
CA LEU A 107 -11.02 6.25 12.35
C LEU A 107 -10.25 7.31 13.13
N CYS A 108 -8.99 7.55 12.78
CA CYS A 108 -8.16 8.56 13.43
C CYS A 108 -8.71 9.96 13.20
N ALA A 109 -8.99 10.34 11.94
CA ALA A 109 -9.59 11.62 11.60
C ALA A 109 -10.95 11.83 12.29
N ALA A 110 -11.82 10.82 12.32
CA ALA A 110 -13.12 10.90 12.98
C ALA A 110 -12.98 11.21 14.48
N ILE A 111 -12.09 10.51 15.19
CA ILE A 111 -11.86 10.75 16.62
C ILE A 111 -11.22 12.11 16.86
N GLN A 112 -10.23 12.49 16.06
CA GLN A 112 -9.57 13.80 16.21
C GLN A 112 -10.58 14.93 16.03
N ILE A 113 -11.48 14.84 15.05
CA ILE A 113 -12.57 15.80 14.84
C ILE A 113 -13.49 15.86 16.06
N LEU A 114 -13.92 14.70 16.59
CA LEU A 114 -14.80 14.64 17.76
C LEU A 114 -14.13 15.21 19.03
N ILE A 115 -12.85 14.88 19.26
CA ILE A 115 -12.06 15.42 20.37
C ILE A 115 -11.92 16.93 20.21
N LEU A 116 -11.58 17.42 19.01
CA LEU A 116 -11.42 18.84 18.75
C LEU A 116 -12.73 19.61 18.98
N LEU A 117 -13.84 19.08 18.49
CA LEU A 117 -15.16 19.66 18.67
C LEU A 117 -15.56 19.72 20.15
N SER A 118 -15.22 18.69 20.95
CA SER A 118 -15.46 18.68 22.39
C SER A 118 -14.60 19.71 23.16
N ARG A 119 -13.46 20.11 22.61
CA ARG A 119 -12.47 20.97 23.28
C ARG A 119 -12.52 22.42 22.84
N PHE A 120 -13.08 22.70 21.66
CA PHE A 120 -13.35 24.03 21.12
C PHE A 120 -14.86 24.31 21.12
N PRO A 121 -15.47 24.62 22.28
CA PRO A 121 -16.86 25.02 22.33
C PRO A 121 -17.00 26.32 21.53
N SER A 122 -17.82 26.27 20.48
CA SER A 122 -18.17 27.44 19.67
C SER A 122 -19.66 27.68 19.87
N ASP A 123 -20.07 28.91 20.18
CA ASP A 123 -21.48 29.28 20.40
C ASP A 123 -22.39 28.99 19.19
N THR A 124 -21.80 28.75 18.02
CA THR A 124 -22.48 28.45 16.75
C THR A 124 -22.82 26.98 16.54
N PHE A 125 -22.12 26.05 17.18
CA PHE A 125 -22.35 24.61 17.06
C PHE A 125 -22.59 24.02 18.43
N ASN A 126 -23.86 23.97 18.83
CA ASN A 126 -24.31 23.28 20.04
C ASN A 126 -24.26 21.75 19.82
N MET A 127 -23.05 21.23 19.60
CA MET A 127 -22.77 19.81 19.36
C MET A 127 -22.55 19.12 20.70
N ASN A 128 -23.52 19.23 21.60
CA ASN A 128 -23.63 18.34 22.76
C ASN A 128 -24.24 16.98 22.36
N THR A 129 -24.28 16.69 21.05
CA THR A 129 -24.93 15.52 20.44
C THR A 129 -24.23 14.22 20.81
N PHE A 130 -22.90 14.23 20.96
CA PHE A 130 -22.15 13.02 21.29
C PHE A 130 -21.84 12.96 22.78
N SER A 131 -22.26 11.86 23.40
CA SER A 131 -21.94 11.62 24.80
C SER A 131 -20.44 11.35 24.95
N LYS A 132 -19.85 11.77 26.08
CA LYS A 132 -18.46 11.43 26.43
C LYS A 132 -18.20 9.93 26.34
N THR A 133 -19.22 9.11 26.62
CA THR A 133 -19.16 7.65 26.51
C THR A 133 -18.95 7.17 25.07
N GLU A 134 -19.59 7.80 24.09
CA GLU A 134 -19.50 7.40 22.68
C GLU A 134 -18.12 7.72 22.11
N ILE A 135 -17.57 8.89 22.47
CA ILE A 135 -16.21 9.29 22.11
C ILE A 135 -15.20 8.31 22.72
N LEU A 136 -15.40 7.89 23.98
CA LEU A 136 -14.53 6.92 24.64
C LEU A 136 -14.57 5.53 23.97
N ILE A 137 -15.75 5.05 23.60
CA ILE A 137 -15.89 3.76 22.90
C ILE A 137 -15.15 3.82 21.55
N LEU A 138 -15.38 4.87 20.77
CA LEU A 138 -14.74 5.04 19.47
C LEU A 138 -13.22 5.13 19.63
N TYR A 139 -12.75 5.87 20.65
CA TYR A 139 -11.35 5.97 21.02
C TYR A 139 -10.73 4.58 21.28
N ILE A 140 -11.36 3.74 22.11
CA ILE A 140 -10.88 2.38 22.39
C ILE A 140 -10.82 1.53 21.10
N ILE A 141 -11.82 1.66 20.23
CA ILE A 141 -11.88 0.97 18.94
C ILE A 141 -10.68 1.38 18.06
N GLN A 142 -10.42 2.68 17.91
CA GLN A 142 -9.28 3.15 17.10
C GLN A 142 -7.95 2.71 17.69
N ARG A 143 -7.79 2.71 19.02
CA ARG A 143 -6.58 2.21 19.68
C ARG A 143 -6.34 0.73 19.38
N THR A 144 -7.41 -0.06 19.46
CA THR A 144 -7.37 -1.48 19.10
C THR A 144 -7.02 -1.65 17.62
N PHE A 145 -7.62 -0.85 16.75
CA PHE A 145 -7.36 -0.88 15.31
C PHE A 145 -5.93 -0.43 14.94
N SER A 146 -5.31 0.43 15.75
CA SER A 146 -3.93 0.86 15.54
C SER A 146 -2.95 -0.32 15.53
N ALA A 147 -3.15 -1.32 16.41
CA ALA A 147 -2.30 -2.52 16.43
C ALA A 147 -2.38 -3.30 15.10
N PHE A 148 -3.58 -3.41 14.52
CA PHE A 148 -3.78 -4.03 13.22
C PHE A 148 -3.13 -3.23 12.09
N TYR A 149 -3.26 -1.90 12.13
CA TYR A 149 -2.60 -1.00 11.19
C TYR A 149 -1.09 -1.16 11.21
N TYR A 150 -0.46 -1.08 12.38
CA TYR A 150 1.00 -1.21 12.50
C TYR A 150 1.49 -2.57 12.03
N TYR A 151 0.77 -3.65 12.36
CA TYR A 151 1.08 -4.98 11.87
C TYR A 151 0.97 -5.08 10.35
N ALA A 152 -0.12 -4.58 9.76
CA ALA A 152 -0.37 -4.67 8.33
C ALA A 152 0.62 -3.84 7.50
N MET A 153 0.97 -2.64 7.97
CA MET A 153 1.97 -1.76 7.34
C MET A 153 3.37 -2.33 7.46
N LYS A 154 3.77 -2.79 8.65
CA LYS A 154 5.06 -3.46 8.86
C LYS A 154 5.19 -4.69 7.95
N ARG A 155 4.16 -5.55 7.93
CA ARG A 155 4.13 -6.75 7.08
C ARG A 155 4.24 -6.39 5.60
N ALA A 156 3.54 -5.34 5.16
CA ALA A 156 3.63 -4.89 3.77
C ALA A 156 5.03 -4.39 3.44
N ALA A 157 5.62 -3.52 4.28
CA ALA A 157 6.99 -3.02 4.11
C ALA A 157 8.03 -4.15 4.04
N TYR A 158 7.93 -5.18 4.89
CA TYR A 158 8.84 -6.33 4.83
C TYR A 158 8.67 -7.18 3.57
N ARG A 159 7.44 -7.44 3.13
CA ARG A 159 7.17 -8.16 1.88
C ARG A 159 7.73 -7.42 0.67
N LEU A 160 7.59 -6.10 0.71
CA LEU A 160 8.15 -5.18 -0.25
C LEU A 160 9.69 -5.18 -0.14
N SER A 161 10.30 -5.44 1.00
CA SER A 161 11.76 -5.55 1.13
C SER A 161 12.38 -6.74 0.37
N ASP A 162 11.58 -7.71 -0.06
CA ASP A 162 12.11 -8.91 -0.71
C ASP A 162 12.69 -8.56 -2.10
N PRO A 163 14.02 -8.77 -2.32
CA PRO A 163 14.65 -8.52 -3.61
C PRO A 163 14.00 -9.30 -4.77
N HIS A 164 13.25 -10.36 -4.48
CA HIS A 164 12.55 -11.15 -5.49
C HIS A 164 11.56 -10.34 -6.35
N PHE A 165 10.98 -9.26 -5.82
CA PHE A 165 10.08 -8.37 -6.59
C PHE A 165 10.81 -7.39 -7.51
N TYR A 166 12.12 -7.19 -7.29
CA TYR A 166 12.94 -6.20 -8.00
C TYR A 166 13.88 -6.82 -9.04
N GLN A 167 14.04 -8.14 -9.05
CA GLN A 167 14.81 -8.85 -10.06
C GLN A 167 13.85 -9.55 -11.01
N SER A 168 14.27 -9.76 -12.27
CA SER A 168 13.54 -10.59 -13.23
C SER A 168 13.56 -12.05 -12.77
N SER A 169 12.76 -12.38 -11.77
CA SER A 169 12.79 -13.69 -11.15
C SER A 169 12.21 -14.75 -12.08
N LYS A 170 12.68 -16.00 -11.94
CA LYS A 170 12.13 -17.15 -12.68
C LYS A 170 10.63 -17.30 -12.47
N TRP A 171 10.11 -16.90 -11.30
CA TRP A 171 8.67 -16.89 -11.01
C TRP A 171 7.92 -15.90 -11.91
N LEU A 172 8.45 -14.70 -12.08
CA LEU A 172 7.84 -13.70 -12.96
C LEU A 172 7.88 -14.19 -14.42
N GLN A 173 9.01 -14.76 -14.86
CA GLN A 173 9.13 -15.37 -16.19
C GLN A 173 8.09 -16.48 -16.42
N ASN A 174 7.86 -17.35 -15.43
CA ASN A 174 6.82 -18.39 -15.53
C ASN A 174 5.40 -17.80 -15.66
N ILE A 175 5.11 -16.66 -15.00
CA ILE A 175 3.81 -15.98 -15.16
C ILE A 175 3.68 -15.38 -16.55
N TRP A 176 4.75 -14.77 -17.08
CA TRP A 176 4.80 -14.27 -18.45
C TRP A 176 4.58 -15.38 -19.47
N GLU A 177 5.22 -16.52 -19.29
CA GLU A 177 5.06 -17.68 -20.17
C GLU A 177 3.65 -18.25 -20.10
N LYS A 178 3.06 -18.40 -18.90
CA LYS A 178 1.67 -18.84 -18.75
C LYS A 178 0.68 -17.89 -19.42
N ARG A 179 0.84 -16.57 -19.25
CA ARG A 179 -0.02 -15.58 -19.93
C ARG A 179 0.17 -15.60 -21.44
N ARG A 180 1.41 -15.69 -21.93
CA ARG A 180 1.70 -15.80 -23.36
C ARG A 180 1.05 -17.05 -23.96
N MET A 181 1.17 -18.19 -23.28
CA MET A 181 0.55 -19.46 -23.69
C MET A 181 -0.99 -19.38 -23.71
N ALA A 182 -1.60 -18.73 -22.72
CA ALA A 182 -3.06 -18.53 -22.70
C ALA A 182 -3.53 -17.65 -23.88
N VAL A 183 -2.82 -16.55 -24.16
CA VAL A 183 -3.14 -15.67 -25.31
C VAL A 183 -2.93 -16.41 -26.64
N THR A 184 -1.85 -17.16 -26.80
CA THR A 184 -1.63 -17.96 -28.03
C THR A 184 -2.66 -19.06 -28.20
N ASN A 185 -3.07 -19.73 -27.12
CA ASN A 185 -4.12 -20.77 -27.19
C ASN A 185 -5.47 -20.17 -27.60
N VAL A 186 -5.84 -19.01 -27.04
CA VAL A 186 -7.07 -18.29 -27.44
C VAL A 186 -6.99 -17.82 -28.90
N ALA A 187 -5.84 -17.30 -29.34
CA ALA A 187 -5.64 -16.90 -30.73
C ALA A 187 -5.70 -18.09 -31.71
N MET A 188 -5.16 -19.26 -31.34
CA MET A 188 -5.26 -20.48 -32.15
C MET A 188 -6.70 -20.99 -32.24
N HIS A 189 -7.45 -20.99 -31.14
CA HIS A 189 -8.87 -21.35 -31.15
C HIS A 189 -9.74 -20.36 -31.96
N ALA A 190 -9.42 -19.07 -31.93
CA ALA A 190 -10.10 -18.07 -32.76
C ALA A 190 -9.79 -18.26 -34.27
N SER A 191 -8.55 -18.65 -34.61
CA SER A 191 -8.16 -18.96 -35.98
C SER A 191 -8.83 -20.22 -36.54
N GLN A 192 -9.09 -21.24 -35.71
CA GLN A 192 -9.81 -22.45 -36.12
C GLN A 192 -11.32 -22.26 -36.31
N SER A 193 -11.90 -21.23 -35.68
CA SER A 193 -13.35 -20.95 -35.71
C SER A 193 -13.75 -19.89 -36.73
N GLY A 194 -12.81 -19.36 -37.53
CA GLY A 194 -13.10 -18.40 -38.59
C GLY A 194 -13.61 -17.03 -38.12
N MET A 195 -13.51 -16.72 -36.83
CA MET A 195 -13.96 -15.44 -36.25
C MET A 195 -12.86 -14.38 -36.36
N THR A 196 -13.24 -13.21 -36.89
CA THR A 196 -12.35 -12.04 -37.04
C THR A 196 -11.74 -11.61 -35.69
N THR A 197 -10.41 -11.60 -35.65
CA THR A 197 -9.50 -11.47 -34.50
C THR A 197 -9.65 -10.19 -33.63
N SER A 198 -10.40 -9.20 -34.09
CA SER A 198 -10.51 -7.89 -33.42
C SER A 198 -11.30 -7.91 -32.10
N ARG A 199 -12.22 -8.88 -31.90
CA ARG A 199 -13.04 -8.96 -30.67
C ARG A 199 -12.43 -9.80 -29.54
N CYS A 200 -11.48 -10.69 -29.80
CA CYS A 200 -10.95 -11.61 -28.77
C CYS A 200 -9.86 -10.99 -27.89
N ILE A 201 -9.09 -10.00 -28.40
CA ILE A 201 -7.98 -9.41 -27.65
C ILE A 201 -8.48 -8.59 -26.45
N CYS A 202 -9.63 -7.90 -26.59
CA CYS A 202 -10.23 -7.15 -25.50
C CYS A 202 -10.76 -8.03 -24.35
N CYS A 203 -11.18 -9.26 -24.63
CA CYS A 203 -11.76 -10.15 -23.60
C CYS A 203 -10.68 -10.91 -22.80
N ALA A 204 -9.47 -11.07 -23.35
CA ALA A 204 -8.39 -11.82 -22.70
C ALA A 204 -7.45 -10.97 -21.82
N ILE A 205 -7.60 -9.63 -21.87
CA ILE A 205 -6.77 -8.68 -21.10
C ILE A 205 -7.43 -8.30 -19.76
N GLN A 206 -8.70 -8.65 -19.56
CA GLN A 206 -9.48 -8.37 -18.36
C GLN A 206 -9.48 -9.54 -17.38
#